data_AF-A0A9W7WK61-F1
#
_entry.id   AF-A0A9W7WK61-F1
#
_cell.length_a   1.000
_cell.length_b   1.000
_cell.length_c   1.000
_cell.angle_alpha   90.00
_cell.angle_beta   90.00
_cell.angle_gamma   90.00
#
_symmetry.space_group_name_H-M   'P 1'
#
loop_
_entity.id
_entity.type
_entity.pdbx_description
1 polymer ?
#
loop_
_entity_poly.entity_id
_entity_poly.type
_entity_poly.pdbx_seq_one_letter_code
_entity_poly.pdbx_strand_id
1 'polypeptide(L)'
;MAGLFLLTFVFVKLLLQTQGQNIHHAKIYSVNREVAEGGSLQVTCSTFGYTTKSVYLYLCHNGKAIEIKKSNQADVAFIINSIEKDNSGNYSCVFSEERLLTTQVTGYGENHVFIQVTESLIPAEIRLLKADVSEGSDAEFNCSTSNPLNTTQPRKMILAFLLKNGRTIQVNTWDTTETMTTFTLRKVRLEDAGTYSCVVMLNILPHPDKRLCGKNEVNLQIKQHSASVSNSNSGEVRLAIMCFIILLVISLLLGIWLITQKRGFIGCLNKRCLNNEEQLRETEVVYEEAGEAEATGETQSICELSEWNEFSDSEV
;
A
#
# COMPACT_ATOMS: atom_id res chain seq x y z
N MET A 1 -12.76 -7.49 -73.11
CA MET A 1 -12.24 -7.79 -71.75
C MET A 1 -11.24 -6.76 -71.21
N ALA A 2 -10.47 -6.04 -72.03
CA ALA A 2 -9.51 -5.03 -71.56
C ALA A 2 -10.16 -3.78 -70.90
N GLY A 3 -11.35 -3.35 -71.35
CA GLY A 3 -12.03 -2.17 -70.79
C GLY A 3 -12.55 -2.35 -69.36
N LEU A 4 -12.86 -3.58 -68.95
CA LEU A 4 -13.36 -3.89 -67.60
C LEU A 4 -12.23 -3.84 -66.57
N PHE A 5 -11.02 -4.28 -66.95
CA PHE A 5 -9.82 -4.20 -66.11
C PHE A 5 -9.32 -2.77 -65.92
N LEU A 6 -9.44 -1.92 -66.95
CA LEU A 6 -9.11 -0.49 -66.82
C LEU A 6 -10.09 0.24 -65.91
N LEU A 7 -11.39 -0.07 -66.01
CA LEU A 7 -12.40 0.54 -65.14
C LEU A 7 -12.23 0.12 -63.69
N THR A 8 -11.90 -1.14 -63.41
CA THR A 8 -11.60 -1.60 -62.05
C THR A 8 -10.29 -1.05 -61.52
N PHE A 9 -9.23 -0.91 -62.33
CA PHE A 9 -7.99 -0.25 -61.90
C PHE A 9 -8.18 1.23 -61.61
N VAL A 10 -9.00 1.92 -62.42
CA VAL A 10 -9.37 3.32 -62.18
C VAL A 10 -10.25 3.43 -60.94
N PHE A 11 -11.25 2.57 -60.75
CA PHE A 11 -12.07 2.56 -59.53
C PHE A 11 -11.28 2.19 -58.29
N VAL A 12 -10.31 1.27 -58.36
CA VAL A 12 -9.43 0.91 -57.24
C VAL A 12 -8.47 2.05 -56.93
N LYS A 13 -7.89 2.72 -57.93
CA LYS A 13 -7.10 3.95 -57.71
C LYS A 13 -7.95 5.11 -57.19
N LEU A 14 -9.19 5.24 -57.65
CA LEU A 14 -10.14 6.27 -57.22
C LEU A 14 -10.64 6.00 -55.80
N LEU A 15 -10.89 4.74 -55.44
CA LEU A 15 -11.22 4.30 -54.08
C LEU A 15 -10.01 4.41 -53.12
N LEU A 16 -8.79 4.18 -53.61
CA LEU A 16 -7.55 4.42 -52.86
C LEU A 16 -7.27 5.92 -52.65
N GLN A 17 -7.79 6.79 -53.52
CA GLN A 17 -7.65 8.24 -53.39
C GLN A 17 -8.74 8.89 -52.49
N THR A 18 -9.82 8.18 -52.15
CA THR A 18 -10.94 8.72 -51.36
C THR A 18 -10.82 8.59 -49.84
N GLN A 19 -9.61 8.67 -49.29
CA GLN A 19 -9.39 9.09 -47.89
C GLN A 19 -8.11 9.95 -47.77
N GLY A 20 -7.94 10.92 -48.68
CA GLY A 20 -6.97 12.00 -48.48
C GLY A 20 -7.43 12.91 -47.34
N GLN A 21 -7.33 12.46 -46.09
CA GLN A 21 -7.44 13.33 -44.94
C GLN A 21 -6.31 14.37 -45.06
N ASN A 22 -6.65 15.65 -45.20
CA ASN A 22 -5.68 16.75 -45.28
C ASN A 22 -5.00 16.93 -43.92
N ILE A 23 -3.97 16.12 -43.69
CA ILE A 23 -3.09 16.19 -42.53
C ILE A 23 -1.84 16.97 -42.94
N HIS A 24 -1.54 18.00 -42.18
CA HIS A 24 -0.40 18.89 -42.36
C HIS A 24 0.64 18.67 -41.26
N HIS A 25 1.90 18.92 -41.58
CA HIS A 25 3.01 18.74 -40.66
C HIS A 25 3.10 19.94 -39.70
N ALA A 26 3.27 19.66 -38.40
CA ALA A 26 3.60 20.67 -37.39
C ALA A 26 5.00 20.42 -36.82
N LYS A 27 5.60 21.43 -36.20
CA LYS A 27 6.81 21.27 -35.37
C LYS A 27 6.45 20.89 -33.95
N ILE A 28 7.33 20.12 -33.31
CA ILE A 28 7.26 19.82 -31.89
C ILE A 28 8.49 20.38 -31.16
N TYR A 29 8.25 20.91 -29.97
CA TYR A 29 9.27 21.40 -29.04
C TYR A 29 9.04 20.76 -27.67
N SER A 30 10.12 20.40 -26.98
CA SER A 30 10.08 19.97 -25.58
C SER A 30 11.19 20.64 -24.81
N VAL A 31 10.88 21.11 -23.61
CA VAL A 31 11.87 21.67 -22.67
C VAL A 31 12.69 20.54 -22.04
N ASN A 32 12.04 19.41 -21.71
CA ASN A 32 12.67 18.26 -21.07
C ASN A 32 12.53 17.02 -21.96
N ARG A 33 13.64 16.34 -22.22
CA ARG A 33 13.65 15.06 -22.97
C ARG A 33 13.74 13.85 -22.06
N GLU A 34 14.06 14.07 -20.80
CA GLU A 34 14.06 13.06 -19.76
C GLU A 34 12.99 13.42 -18.74
N VAL A 35 12.06 12.50 -18.51
CA VAL A 35 10.98 12.67 -17.53
C VAL A 35 11.01 11.46 -16.60
N ALA A 36 10.81 11.70 -15.32
CA ALA A 36 10.72 10.62 -14.34
C ALA A 36 9.30 10.02 -14.35
N GLU A 37 9.20 8.70 -14.24
CA GLU A 37 7.93 7.97 -14.24
C GLU A 37 6.97 8.50 -13.17
N GLY A 38 5.69 8.63 -13.50
CA GLY A 38 4.67 9.28 -12.68
C GLY A 38 4.64 10.81 -12.79
N GLY A 39 5.64 11.41 -13.47
CA GLY A 39 5.75 12.85 -13.67
C GLY A 39 4.86 13.37 -14.81
N SER A 40 5.03 14.64 -15.16
CA SER A 40 4.29 15.29 -16.25
C SER A 40 5.23 15.67 -17.40
N LEU A 41 4.90 15.20 -18.61
CA LEU A 41 5.53 15.63 -19.85
C LEU A 41 4.75 16.78 -20.46
N GLN A 42 5.42 17.90 -20.73
CA GLN A 42 4.87 19.00 -21.51
C GLN A 42 5.62 19.15 -22.83
N VAL A 43 4.88 19.10 -23.93
CA VAL A 43 5.39 19.36 -25.28
C VAL A 43 4.55 20.44 -25.95
N THR A 44 5.18 21.23 -26.81
CA THR A 44 4.52 22.29 -27.58
C THR A 44 4.52 21.93 -29.05
N CYS A 45 3.33 21.87 -29.64
CA CYS A 45 3.14 21.74 -31.08
C CYS A 45 2.97 23.12 -31.71
N SER A 46 3.66 23.38 -32.82
CA SER A 46 3.58 24.64 -33.57
C SER A 46 3.14 24.42 -35.02
N THR A 47 2.16 25.19 -35.46
CA THR A 47 1.72 25.23 -36.86
C THR A 47 2.42 26.33 -37.68
N PHE A 48 3.42 27.04 -37.14
CA PHE A 48 4.06 28.20 -37.80
C PHE A 48 3.12 29.33 -38.18
N GLY A 49 1.97 29.45 -37.51
CA GLY A 49 0.97 30.43 -37.90
C GLY A 49 0.29 30.13 -39.23
N TYR A 50 0.31 28.86 -39.70
CA TYR A 50 -0.40 28.43 -40.90
C TYR A 50 -1.91 28.75 -40.88
N THR A 51 -2.49 29.00 -39.71
CA THR A 51 -3.92 28.89 -39.53
C THR A 51 -4.53 30.21 -39.06
N THR A 52 -5.18 30.92 -39.99
CA THR A 52 -6.10 32.04 -39.65
C THR A 52 -7.42 31.56 -39.06
N LYS A 53 -7.65 30.24 -39.04
CA LYS A 53 -8.83 29.54 -38.53
C LYS A 53 -8.43 28.52 -37.46
N SER A 54 -9.39 28.11 -36.62
CA SER A 54 -9.15 27.03 -35.67
C SER A 54 -8.88 25.71 -36.38
N VAL A 55 -7.82 25.02 -35.99
CA VAL A 55 -7.45 23.68 -36.48
C VAL A 55 -7.42 22.67 -35.33
N TYR A 56 -7.38 21.40 -35.69
CA TYR A 56 -7.18 20.29 -34.77
C TYR A 56 -5.73 19.85 -34.84
N LEU A 57 -5.00 19.98 -33.73
CA LEU A 57 -3.64 19.48 -33.57
C LEU A 57 -3.67 18.11 -32.92
N TYR A 58 -2.80 17.22 -33.39
CA TYR A 58 -2.64 15.86 -32.89
C TYR A 58 -1.22 15.70 -32.38
N LEU A 59 -1.11 15.23 -31.14
CA LEU A 59 0.15 14.74 -30.61
C LEU A 59 0.28 13.27 -30.99
N CYS A 60 1.38 12.92 -31.67
CA CYS A 60 1.66 11.57 -32.11
C CYS A 60 2.80 10.95 -31.30
N HIS A 61 2.60 9.75 -30.77
CA HIS A 61 3.63 8.90 -30.15
C HIS A 61 3.93 7.73 -31.09
N ASN A 62 5.22 7.57 -31.44
CA ASN A 62 5.70 6.57 -32.39
C ASN A 62 4.90 6.54 -33.71
N GLY A 63 4.49 7.72 -34.19
CA GLY A 63 3.77 7.90 -35.46
C GLY A 63 2.25 7.73 -35.38
N LYS A 64 1.67 7.44 -34.21
CA LYS A 64 0.21 7.32 -34.00
C LYS A 64 -0.31 8.44 -33.11
N ALA A 65 -1.43 9.06 -33.47
CA ALA A 65 -2.04 10.08 -32.63
C ALA A 65 -2.54 9.50 -31.30
N ILE A 66 -2.16 10.14 -30.19
CA ILE A 66 -2.57 9.77 -28.83
C ILE A 66 -3.48 10.82 -28.18
N GLU A 67 -3.38 12.08 -28.61
CA GLU A 67 -4.17 13.18 -28.07
C GLU A 67 -4.50 14.19 -29.18
N ILE A 68 -5.65 14.86 -29.07
CA ILE A 68 -6.12 15.88 -30.01
C ILE A 68 -6.57 17.14 -29.25
N LYS A 69 -6.17 18.32 -29.75
CA LYS A 69 -6.64 19.62 -29.24
C LYS A 69 -7.08 20.51 -30.38
N LYS A 70 -8.22 21.19 -30.22
CA LYS A 70 -8.65 22.26 -31.14
C LYS A 70 -8.06 23.58 -30.67
N SER A 71 -7.42 24.33 -31.55
CA SER A 71 -6.86 25.64 -31.23
C SER A 71 -6.81 26.56 -32.45
N ASN A 72 -6.86 27.86 -32.21
CA ASN A 72 -6.54 28.92 -33.18
C ASN A 72 -5.16 29.55 -32.91
N GLN A 73 -4.44 29.06 -31.89
CA GLN A 73 -3.08 29.51 -31.59
C GLN A 73 -2.09 28.76 -32.47
N ALA A 74 -1.03 29.46 -32.89
CA ALA A 74 0.07 28.85 -33.63
C ALA A 74 0.78 27.78 -32.79
N ASP A 75 0.94 28.03 -31.49
CA ASP A 75 1.61 27.15 -30.55
C ASP A 75 0.62 26.63 -29.50
N VAL A 76 0.62 25.31 -29.29
CA VAL A 76 -0.29 24.64 -28.36
C VAL A 76 0.48 23.65 -27.50
N ALA A 77 0.34 23.78 -26.18
CA ALA A 77 0.92 22.85 -25.24
C ALA A 77 0.03 21.62 -25.02
N PHE A 78 0.64 20.44 -25.10
CA PHE A 78 0.11 19.16 -24.64
C PHE A 78 0.79 18.79 -23.32
N ILE A 79 0.00 18.31 -22.37
CA ILE A 79 0.49 17.93 -21.03
C ILE A 79 -0.02 16.51 -20.76
N ILE A 80 0.90 15.56 -20.70
CA ILE A 80 0.63 14.18 -20.32
C ILE A 80 1.07 14.03 -18.88
N ASN A 81 0.11 13.82 -17.97
CA ASN A 81 0.39 13.60 -16.55
C ASN A 81 0.58 12.10 -16.27
N SER A 82 1.27 11.80 -15.18
CA SER A 82 1.49 10.42 -14.74
C SER A 82 2.09 9.54 -15.83
N ILE A 83 3.12 10.05 -16.50
CA ILE A 83 3.77 9.36 -17.61
C ILE A 83 4.45 8.06 -17.17
N GLU A 84 4.24 6.99 -17.92
CA GLU A 84 4.76 5.66 -17.64
C GLU A 84 5.97 5.32 -18.51
N LYS A 85 6.73 4.28 -18.15
CA LYS A 85 7.94 3.85 -18.88
C LYS A 85 7.66 3.59 -20.36
N ASP A 86 6.51 2.99 -20.66
CA ASP A 86 6.05 2.63 -22.02
C ASP A 86 5.68 3.85 -22.87
N ASN A 87 5.51 5.02 -22.25
CA ASN A 87 5.35 6.27 -22.99
C ASN A 87 6.69 6.81 -23.52
N SER A 88 7.82 6.16 -23.25
CA SER A 88 9.09 6.50 -23.92
C SER A 88 8.98 6.33 -25.44
N GLY A 89 9.65 7.19 -26.19
CA GLY A 89 9.67 7.09 -27.65
C GLY A 89 9.64 8.42 -28.38
N ASN A 90 9.34 8.36 -29.67
CA ASN A 90 9.36 9.52 -30.56
C ASN A 90 8.01 10.22 -30.55
N TYR A 91 8.01 11.48 -30.13
CA TYR A 91 6.85 12.36 -30.19
C TYR A 91 6.95 13.31 -31.37
N SER A 92 5.84 13.52 -32.07
CA SER A 92 5.74 14.49 -33.16
C SER A 92 4.33 15.10 -33.21
N CYS A 93 4.14 16.14 -34.04
CA CYS A 93 2.85 16.80 -34.15
C CYS A 93 2.39 16.91 -35.60
N VAL A 94 1.09 16.75 -35.82
CA VAL A 94 0.42 17.05 -37.09
C VAL A 94 -0.85 17.84 -36.82
N PHE A 95 -1.46 18.43 -37.85
CA PHE A 95 -2.72 19.14 -37.71
C PHE A 95 -3.64 18.99 -38.93
N SER A 96 -4.93 19.22 -38.75
CA SER A 96 -5.93 19.21 -39.83
C SER A 96 -6.99 20.27 -39.58
N GLU A 97 -7.64 20.73 -40.64
CA GLU A 97 -8.77 21.66 -40.53
C GLU A 97 -10.03 20.97 -39.99
N GLU A 98 -10.22 19.71 -40.38
CA GLU A 98 -11.33 18.86 -39.95
C GLU A 98 -10.95 17.99 -38.76
N ARG A 99 -11.93 17.65 -37.91
CA ARG A 99 -11.69 16.73 -36.80
C ARG A 99 -11.63 15.30 -37.31
N LEU A 100 -10.48 14.66 -37.14
CA LEU A 100 -10.23 13.25 -37.43
C LEU A 100 -10.21 12.45 -36.13
N LEU A 101 -10.51 11.16 -36.19
CA LEU A 101 -10.32 10.28 -35.06
C LEU A 101 -8.83 9.98 -34.90
N THR A 102 -8.34 9.86 -33.66
CA THR A 102 -6.92 9.55 -33.39
C THR A 102 -6.48 8.23 -34.05
N THR A 103 -7.37 7.25 -34.15
CA THR A 103 -7.13 5.97 -34.84
C THR A 103 -6.91 6.09 -36.35
N GLN A 104 -7.30 7.21 -36.97
CA GLN A 104 -7.12 7.48 -38.40
C GLN A 104 -5.88 8.32 -38.68
N VAL A 105 -5.29 8.94 -37.65
CA VAL A 105 -4.14 9.84 -37.80
C VAL A 105 -2.86 9.08 -37.53
N THR A 106 -2.19 8.71 -38.62
CA THR A 106 -0.82 8.20 -38.61
C THR A 106 0.07 9.18 -39.37
N GLY A 107 1.20 9.55 -38.78
CA GLY A 107 2.12 10.47 -39.43
C GLY A 107 3.22 10.98 -38.52
N TYR A 108 4.30 11.44 -39.14
CA TYR A 108 5.37 12.15 -38.48
C TYR A 108 5.25 13.62 -38.87
N GLY A 109 5.34 14.50 -37.87
CA GLY A 109 5.41 15.95 -38.09
C GLY A 109 6.66 16.37 -38.88
N GLU A 110 6.93 17.67 -38.90
CA GLU A 110 8.15 18.19 -39.54
C GLU A 110 9.41 17.70 -38.81
N ASN A 111 9.31 17.51 -37.49
CA ASN A 111 10.36 16.91 -36.66
C ASN A 111 9.75 16.00 -35.59
N HIS A 112 10.62 15.31 -34.87
CA HIS A 112 10.27 14.54 -33.68
C HIS A 112 11.21 14.87 -32.52
N VAL A 113 10.75 14.61 -31.30
CA VAL A 113 11.57 14.61 -30.09
C VAL A 113 11.48 13.22 -29.46
N PHE A 114 12.64 12.63 -29.18
CA PHE A 114 12.68 11.41 -28.37
C PHE A 114 12.55 11.79 -26.90
N ILE A 115 11.54 11.22 -26.23
CA ILE A 115 11.33 11.37 -24.79
C ILE A 115 11.72 10.05 -24.12
N GLN A 116 12.63 10.14 -23.17
CA GLN A 116 13.03 9.03 -22.31
C GLN A 116 12.31 9.16 -20.96
N VAL A 117 11.48 8.17 -20.63
CA VAL A 117 10.92 8.04 -19.29
C VAL A 117 11.87 7.16 -18.48
N THR A 118 12.32 7.67 -17.34
CA THR A 118 13.20 6.96 -16.42
C THR A 118 12.43 6.53 -15.18
N GLU A 119 12.71 5.33 -14.68
CA GLU A 119 12.12 4.85 -13.42
C GLU A 119 12.50 5.82 -12.30
N SER A 120 11.47 6.34 -11.63
CA SER A 120 11.63 7.26 -10.50
C SER A 120 11.78 6.54 -9.17
N LEU A 121 11.40 5.25 -9.15
CA LEU A 121 11.39 4.37 -7.99
C LEU A 121 12.63 3.49 -8.00
N ILE A 122 13.36 3.53 -6.89
CA ILE A 122 14.54 2.71 -6.66
C ILE A 122 14.25 1.80 -5.47
N PRO A 123 14.12 0.48 -5.70
CA PRO A 123 13.98 -0.48 -4.62
C PRO A 123 15.19 -0.38 -3.69
N ALA A 124 14.93 -0.24 -2.39
CA ALA A 124 15.97 -0.11 -1.38
C ALA A 124 15.92 -1.28 -0.40
N GLU A 125 17.06 -1.55 0.23
CA GLU A 125 17.21 -2.60 1.23
C GLU A 125 16.90 -2.05 2.62
N ILE A 126 15.99 -2.70 3.34
CA ILE A 126 15.62 -2.36 4.71
C ILE A 126 16.26 -3.33 5.70
N ARG A 127 16.70 -2.79 6.84
CA ARG A 127 17.25 -3.55 7.97
C ARG A 127 16.65 -3.02 9.27
N LEU A 128 16.21 -3.92 10.13
CA LEU A 128 15.72 -3.58 11.46
C LEU A 128 16.88 -3.63 12.46
N LEU A 129 17.13 -2.54 13.19
CA LEU A 129 18.27 -2.49 14.13
C LEU A 129 18.06 -3.38 15.35
N LYS A 130 16.81 -3.57 15.78
CA LYS A 130 16.42 -4.49 16.85
C LYS A 130 15.13 -5.20 16.46
N ALA A 131 15.18 -6.51 16.29
CA ALA A 131 14.04 -7.32 15.85
C ALA A 131 12.89 -7.32 16.88
N ASP A 132 13.24 -7.36 18.16
CA ASP A 132 12.30 -7.37 19.28
C ASP A 132 12.32 -6.01 19.99
N VAL A 133 11.23 -5.27 19.87
CA VAL A 133 11.07 -3.96 20.51
C VAL A 133 9.97 -4.04 21.56
N SER A 134 10.22 -3.55 22.78
CA SER A 134 9.18 -3.51 23.80
C SER A 134 8.18 -2.39 23.49
N GLU A 135 6.90 -2.63 23.76
CA GLU A 135 5.86 -1.62 23.67
C GLU A 135 6.25 -0.34 24.44
N GLY A 136 6.00 0.81 23.83
CA GLY A 136 6.40 2.13 24.32
C GLY A 136 7.86 2.52 24.05
N SER A 137 8.68 1.62 23.50
CA SER A 137 10.06 1.92 23.05
C SER A 137 10.07 2.41 21.60
N ASP A 138 11.21 2.89 21.11
CA ASP A 138 11.39 3.31 19.72
C ASP A 138 11.92 2.14 18.87
N ALA A 139 11.41 1.99 17.65
CA ALA A 139 11.91 1.06 16.64
C ALA A 139 12.63 1.81 15.52
N GLU A 140 13.80 1.32 15.12
CA GLU A 140 14.66 1.98 14.14
C GLU A 140 14.91 1.09 12.92
N PHE A 141 14.65 1.64 11.74
CA PHE A 141 14.80 0.99 10.45
C PHE A 141 15.85 1.70 9.63
N ASN A 142 16.81 0.94 9.14
CA ASN A 142 17.88 1.39 8.28
C ASN A 142 17.53 1.04 6.83
N CYS A 143 17.38 2.06 6.00
CA CYS A 143 17.10 1.92 4.58
C CYS A 143 18.33 2.34 3.77
N SER A 144 18.82 1.47 2.89
CA SER A 144 20.06 1.67 2.12
C SER A 144 19.88 1.25 0.67
N THR A 145 20.63 1.85 -0.26
CA THR A 145 20.65 1.37 -1.65
C THR A 145 22.08 1.29 -2.19
N SER A 146 22.38 0.21 -2.90
CA SER A 146 23.65 0.02 -3.61
C SER A 146 23.66 0.71 -4.97
N ASN A 147 22.51 1.17 -5.46
CA ASN A 147 22.40 1.79 -6.77
C ASN A 147 22.84 3.24 -6.69
N PRO A 148 23.83 3.67 -7.51
CA PRO A 148 24.24 5.06 -7.54
C PRO A 148 23.05 5.91 -7.99
N LEU A 149 22.60 6.79 -7.10
CA LEU A 149 21.60 7.80 -7.44
C LEU A 149 22.30 8.83 -8.35
N ASN A 150 22.13 8.69 -9.66
CA ASN A 150 22.72 9.60 -10.64
C ASN A 150 22.10 11.01 -10.49
N THR A 151 22.71 11.83 -9.64
CA THR A 151 22.38 13.24 -9.44
C THR A 151 23.10 14.10 -10.48
N THR A 152 22.89 13.83 -11.77
CA THR A 152 23.38 14.69 -12.85
C THR A 152 22.67 16.04 -12.92
N GLN A 153 21.70 16.31 -12.03
CA GLN A 153 20.99 17.58 -11.94
C GLN A 153 21.01 18.15 -10.50
N PRO A 154 21.39 19.43 -10.33
CA PRO A 154 21.65 20.05 -9.02
C PRO A 154 20.40 20.40 -8.20
N ARG A 155 19.20 19.92 -8.57
CA ARG A 155 17.93 20.28 -7.92
C ARG A 155 17.02 19.08 -7.64
N LYS A 156 17.57 17.87 -7.58
CA LYS A 156 16.74 16.69 -7.30
C LYS A 156 16.67 16.43 -5.79
N MET A 157 15.51 16.63 -5.17
CA MET A 157 15.24 16.17 -3.82
C MET A 157 14.95 14.68 -3.87
N ILE A 158 15.73 13.90 -3.14
CA ILE A 158 15.58 12.45 -3.06
C ILE A 158 14.85 12.15 -1.75
N LEU A 159 13.75 11.41 -1.86
CA LEU A 159 12.91 11.06 -0.73
C LEU A 159 12.97 9.56 -0.51
N ALA A 160 13.01 9.17 0.76
CA ALA A 160 12.94 7.80 1.19
C ALA A 160 11.59 7.57 1.88
N PHE A 161 10.95 6.46 1.56
CA PHE A 161 9.64 6.10 2.06
C PHE A 161 9.74 4.82 2.85
N LEU A 162 9.27 4.87 4.10
CA LEU A 162 9.02 3.66 4.89
C LEU A 162 7.61 3.18 4.60
N LEU A 163 7.51 1.91 4.24
CA LEU A 163 6.27 1.26 3.84
C LEU A 163 5.89 0.22 4.89
N LYS A 164 4.62 0.20 5.29
CA LYS A 164 4.02 -0.90 6.05
C LYS A 164 2.98 -1.57 5.18
N ASN A 165 3.11 -2.87 4.93
CA ASN A 165 2.23 -3.63 4.02
C ASN A 165 2.06 -2.97 2.63
N GLY A 166 3.12 -2.34 2.11
CA GLY A 166 3.13 -1.64 0.82
C GLY A 166 2.52 -0.23 0.81
N ARG A 167 2.12 0.32 1.96
CA ARG A 167 1.62 1.71 2.10
C ARG A 167 2.64 2.59 2.81
N THR A 168 2.81 3.82 2.33
CA THR A 168 3.67 4.82 2.97
C THR A 168 3.16 5.20 4.35
N ILE A 169 4.02 5.09 5.35
CA ILE A 169 3.75 5.54 6.73
C ILE A 169 4.67 6.66 7.19
N GLN A 170 5.86 6.79 6.60
CA GLN A 170 6.82 7.83 6.95
C GLN A 170 7.67 8.18 5.73
N VAL A 171 8.07 9.45 5.63
CA VAL A 171 8.92 9.98 4.55
C VAL A 171 10.06 10.78 5.16
N ASN A 172 11.29 10.46 4.74
CA ASN A 172 12.50 11.19 5.13
C ASN A 172 13.22 11.71 3.88
N THR A 173 14.03 12.75 4.02
CA THR A 173 15.00 13.14 3.00
C THR A 173 16.13 12.12 2.96
N TRP A 174 16.52 11.71 1.75
CA TRP A 174 17.60 10.76 1.56
C TRP A 174 18.97 11.43 1.58
N ASP A 175 19.91 10.86 2.32
CA ASP A 175 21.31 11.32 2.32
C ASP A 175 22.08 10.65 1.18
N THR A 176 22.47 11.44 0.18
CA THR A 176 23.26 10.97 -0.97
C THR A 176 24.69 10.61 -0.62
N THR A 177 25.23 11.12 0.50
CA THR A 177 26.63 10.86 0.91
C THR A 177 26.76 9.53 1.63
N GLU A 178 25.82 9.23 2.54
CA GLU A 178 25.79 7.96 3.26
C GLU A 178 25.08 6.85 2.47
N THR A 179 24.34 7.21 1.41
CA THR A 179 23.50 6.28 0.62
C THR A 179 22.53 5.49 1.50
N MET A 180 22.05 6.15 2.55
CA MET A 180 21.35 5.52 3.64
C MET A 180 20.48 6.55 4.38
N THR A 181 19.41 6.08 4.99
CA THR A 181 18.62 6.86 5.95
C THR A 181 18.06 5.95 7.04
N THR A 182 17.84 6.53 8.21
CA THR A 182 17.24 5.84 9.35
C THR A 182 15.85 6.41 9.60
N PHE A 183 14.86 5.53 9.68
CA PHE A 183 13.52 5.84 10.14
C PHE A 183 13.36 5.43 11.59
N THR A 184 12.74 6.28 12.40
CA THR A 184 12.45 5.99 13.81
C THR A 184 10.95 6.05 14.04
N LEU A 185 10.34 4.89 14.31
CA LEU A 185 8.97 4.80 14.78
C LEU A 185 8.97 4.94 16.31
N ARG A 186 8.46 6.06 16.81
CA ARG A 186 8.53 6.40 18.24
C ARG A 186 7.41 5.75 19.03
N LYS A 187 7.73 5.26 20.22
CA LYS A 187 6.76 4.70 21.19
C LYS A 187 5.81 3.68 20.55
N VAL A 188 6.38 2.63 20.00
CA VAL A 188 5.64 1.61 19.24
C VAL A 188 4.60 0.90 20.08
N ARG A 189 3.48 0.52 19.47
CA ARG A 189 2.35 -0.21 20.05
C ARG A 189 2.16 -1.55 19.36
N LEU A 190 1.41 -2.48 19.94
CA LEU A 190 1.14 -3.78 19.32
C LEU A 190 0.58 -3.68 17.88
N GLU A 191 -0.22 -2.65 17.58
CA GLU A 191 -0.75 -2.35 16.23
C GLU A 191 0.32 -1.98 15.20
N ASP A 192 1.50 -1.53 15.66
CA ASP A 192 2.64 -1.23 14.80
C ASP A 192 3.36 -2.48 14.33
N ALA A 193 3.13 -3.65 14.93
CA ALA A 193 3.74 -4.90 14.45
C ALA A 193 3.36 -5.20 12.99
N GLY A 194 4.24 -5.91 12.29
CA GLY A 194 4.00 -6.36 10.92
C GLY A 194 5.18 -6.12 9.98
N THR A 195 4.88 -6.18 8.68
CA THR A 195 5.90 -6.22 7.63
C THR A 195 6.20 -4.83 7.07
N TYR A 196 7.49 -4.50 7.05
CA TYR A 196 8.03 -3.22 6.62
C TYR A 196 8.97 -3.40 5.44
N SER A 197 8.92 -2.45 4.51
CA SER A 197 9.87 -2.31 3.40
C SER A 197 10.21 -0.84 3.19
N CYS A 198 11.20 -0.55 2.35
CA CYS A 198 11.52 0.83 2.01
C CYS A 198 11.86 1.00 0.54
N VAL A 199 11.60 2.20 0.02
CA VAL A 199 11.92 2.61 -1.34
C VAL A 199 12.48 4.03 -1.35
N VAL A 200 13.28 4.32 -2.36
CA VAL A 200 13.82 5.67 -2.61
C VAL A 200 13.20 6.19 -3.90
N MET A 201 12.76 7.45 -3.91
CA MET A 201 12.24 8.10 -5.11
C MET A 201 12.93 9.43 -5.40
N LEU A 202 13.05 9.70 -6.70
CA LEU A 202 13.57 10.94 -7.23
C LEU A 202 12.41 11.90 -7.54
N ASN A 203 12.35 13.03 -6.84
CA ASN A 203 11.51 14.21 -7.16
C ASN A 203 9.99 14.04 -7.22
N ILE A 204 9.44 12.83 -7.14
CA ILE A 204 8.03 12.56 -7.40
C ILE A 204 7.46 11.77 -6.23
N LEU A 205 6.30 12.20 -5.75
CA LEU A 205 5.50 11.43 -4.81
C LEU A 205 4.77 10.33 -5.58
N PRO A 206 4.67 9.11 -5.02
CA PRO A 206 3.95 8.03 -5.66
C PRO A 206 2.49 8.43 -5.94
N HIS A 207 1.95 7.96 -7.06
CA HIS A 207 0.51 8.01 -7.28
C HIS A 207 -0.18 7.22 -6.14
N PRO A 208 -1.28 7.70 -5.55
CA PRO A 208 -1.88 7.09 -4.36
C PRO A 208 -2.22 5.59 -4.51
N ASP A 209 -2.52 5.18 -5.74
CA ASP A 209 -2.96 3.81 -6.05
C ASP A 209 -1.81 2.87 -6.47
N LYS A 210 -0.57 3.37 -6.59
CA LYS A 210 0.58 2.54 -6.94
C LYS A 210 1.15 1.88 -5.68
N ARG A 211 1.03 0.55 -5.58
CA ARG A 211 1.69 -0.23 -4.53
C ARG A 211 3.20 -0.22 -4.74
N LEU A 212 3.94 0.14 -3.70
CA LEU A 212 5.40 0.24 -3.74
C LEU A 212 6.01 -0.98 -3.07
N CYS A 213 7.10 -1.48 -3.64
CA CYS A 213 7.80 -2.64 -3.13
C CYS A 213 9.29 -2.32 -2.99
N GLY A 214 9.84 -2.53 -1.79
CA GLY A 214 11.28 -2.48 -1.54
C GLY A 214 12.00 -3.71 -2.10
N LYS A 215 13.31 -3.76 -1.92
CA LYS A 215 14.14 -4.91 -2.33
C LYS A 215 13.92 -6.13 -1.44
N ASN A 216 13.63 -5.90 -0.16
CA ASN A 216 13.33 -6.92 0.84
C ASN A 216 12.33 -6.35 1.87
N GLU A 217 11.87 -7.23 2.76
CA GLU A 217 10.99 -6.87 3.87
C GLU A 217 11.56 -7.33 5.21
N VAL A 218 11.20 -6.63 6.28
CA VAL A 218 11.52 -7.00 7.67
C VAL A 218 10.25 -7.00 8.50
N ASN A 219 10.13 -7.96 9.42
CA ASN A 219 8.97 -8.06 10.31
C ASN A 219 9.32 -7.47 11.69
N LEU A 220 8.61 -6.40 12.09
CA LEU A 220 8.75 -5.81 13.42
C LEU A 220 7.88 -6.59 14.42
N GLN A 221 8.52 -7.18 15.43
CA GLN A 221 7.82 -7.82 16.54
C GLN A 221 7.84 -6.93 17.78
N ILE A 222 6.69 -6.79 18.42
CA ILE A 222 6.52 -5.93 19.59
C ILE A 222 6.18 -6.79 20.80
N LYS A 223 7.06 -6.75 21.80
CA LYS A 223 6.82 -7.43 23.07
C LYS A 223 5.97 -6.52 23.93
N GLN A 224 4.82 -7.03 24.37
CA GLN A 224 3.98 -6.30 25.31
C GLN A 224 4.82 -5.95 26.54
N HIS A 225 4.78 -4.69 26.95
CA HIS A 225 5.28 -4.31 28.26
C HIS A 225 4.26 -4.83 29.26
N SER A 226 4.31 -6.13 29.55
CA SER A 226 3.75 -6.62 30.80
C SER A 226 4.55 -5.89 31.87
N ALA A 227 4.00 -4.81 32.38
CA ALA A 227 4.30 -4.38 33.73
C ALA A 227 3.93 -5.59 34.59
N SER A 228 4.89 -6.51 34.73
CA SER A 228 4.94 -7.37 35.88
C SER A 228 5.13 -6.39 37.03
N VAL A 229 4.02 -5.87 37.54
CA VAL A 229 3.86 -5.77 38.97
C VAL A 229 4.02 -7.21 39.44
N SER A 230 5.27 -7.63 39.57
CA SER A 230 5.65 -8.75 40.39
C SER A 230 5.30 -8.33 41.81
N ASN A 231 4.02 -8.39 42.14
CA ASN A 231 3.57 -8.59 43.50
C ASN A 231 3.85 -10.07 43.86
N SER A 232 5.11 -10.46 43.69
CA SER A 232 5.69 -11.74 44.07
C SER A 232 5.88 -11.85 45.59
N ASN A 233 5.22 -10.98 46.36
CA ASN A 233 5.09 -11.09 47.82
C ASN A 233 3.62 -11.23 48.27
N SER A 234 2.65 -11.34 47.35
CA SER A 234 1.22 -11.36 47.74
C SER A 234 0.64 -12.76 47.94
N GLY A 235 1.29 -13.83 47.48
CA GLY A 235 0.81 -15.21 47.68
C GLY A 235 0.98 -15.69 49.12
N GLU A 236 2.19 -15.57 49.66
CA GLU A 236 2.48 -16.03 51.02
C GLU A 236 1.85 -15.14 52.10
N VAL A 237 1.84 -13.82 51.90
CA VAL A 237 1.19 -12.88 52.84
C VAL A 237 -0.32 -13.06 52.83
N ARG A 238 -0.95 -13.34 51.68
CA ARG A 238 -2.40 -13.64 51.64
C ARG A 238 -2.72 -14.97 52.30
N LEU A 239 -1.90 -16.01 52.09
CA LEU A 239 -2.09 -17.30 52.77
C LEU A 239 -1.95 -17.15 54.28
N ALA A 240 -0.95 -16.40 54.74
CA ALA A 240 -0.73 -16.13 56.17
C ALA A 240 -1.88 -15.33 56.81
N ILE A 241 -2.38 -14.29 56.12
CA ILE A 241 -3.53 -13.50 56.59
C ILE A 241 -4.80 -14.36 56.66
N MET A 242 -5.06 -15.19 55.63
CA MET A 242 -6.21 -16.09 55.62
C MET A 242 -6.14 -17.12 56.74
N CYS A 243 -4.96 -17.72 56.97
CA CYS A 243 -4.74 -18.64 58.10
C CYS A 243 -4.97 -17.94 59.45
N PHE A 244 -4.50 -16.71 59.62
CA PHE A 244 -4.69 -15.95 60.86
C PHE A 244 -6.16 -15.65 61.13
N ILE A 245 -6.92 -15.25 60.10
CA ILE A 245 -8.37 -15.00 60.21
C ILE A 245 -9.11 -16.31 60.59
N ILE A 246 -8.78 -17.43 59.96
CA ILE A 246 -9.39 -18.73 60.27
C ILE A 246 -9.12 -19.13 61.73
N LEU A 247 -7.88 -18.94 62.21
CA LEU A 247 -7.52 -19.23 63.61
C LEU A 247 -8.30 -18.35 64.60
N LEU A 248 -8.49 -17.07 64.29
CA LEU A 248 -9.32 -16.17 65.12
C LEU A 248 -10.78 -16.62 65.16
N VAL A 249 -11.36 -17.02 64.02
CA VAL A 249 -12.74 -17.52 63.95
C VAL A 249 -12.88 -18.81 64.76
N ILE A 250 -11.94 -19.75 64.65
CA ILE A 250 -11.95 -20.99 65.44
C ILE A 250 -11.87 -20.69 66.94
N SER A 251 -10.99 -19.77 67.35
CA SER A 251 -10.87 -19.35 68.76
C SER A 251 -12.17 -18.74 69.29
N LEU A 252 -12.85 -17.90 68.48
CA LEU A 252 -14.15 -17.34 68.84
C LEU A 252 -15.22 -18.43 68.95
N LEU A 253 -15.27 -19.39 68.03
CA LEU A 253 -16.21 -20.51 68.08
C LEU A 253 -15.97 -21.41 69.29
N LEU A 254 -14.70 -21.70 69.64
CA LEU A 254 -14.34 -22.44 70.85
C LEU A 254 -14.69 -21.65 72.12
N GLY A 255 -14.48 -20.33 72.12
CA GLY A 255 -14.89 -19.45 73.21
C GLY A 255 -16.41 -19.45 73.41
N ILE A 256 -17.17 -19.33 72.31
CA ILE A 256 -18.64 -19.40 72.33
C ILE A 256 -19.10 -20.80 72.78
N TRP A 257 -18.46 -21.88 72.30
CA TRP A 257 -18.72 -23.25 72.76
C TRP A 257 -18.48 -23.39 74.27
N LEU A 258 -17.36 -22.88 74.79
CA LEU A 258 -17.07 -22.96 76.22
C LEU A 258 -18.07 -22.14 77.06
N ILE A 259 -18.57 -21.04 76.52
CA ILE A 259 -19.62 -20.23 77.16
C ILE A 259 -20.97 -20.94 77.10
N THR A 260 -21.32 -21.61 75.99
CA THR A 260 -22.55 -22.40 75.89
C THR A 260 -22.48 -23.66 76.75
N GLN A 261 -21.32 -24.29 76.90
CA GLN A 261 -21.13 -25.41 77.82
C GLN A 261 -21.26 -24.96 79.28
N LYS A 262 -20.74 -23.77 79.65
CA LYS A 262 -20.93 -23.18 80.99
C LYS A 262 -22.35 -22.64 81.23
N ARG A 263 -23.12 -22.34 80.18
CA ARG A 263 -24.55 -21.97 80.26
C ARG A 263 -25.51 -23.16 80.07
N GLY A 264 -25.02 -24.34 79.72
CA GLY A 264 -25.78 -25.59 79.57
C GLY A 264 -26.02 -26.37 80.88
N PHE A 265 -25.74 -25.77 82.04
CA PHE A 265 -26.09 -26.33 83.36
C PHE A 265 -27.17 -25.51 84.08
N ILE A 266 -28.12 -24.89 83.37
CA ILE A 266 -29.42 -24.47 83.93
C ILE A 266 -30.49 -24.47 82.80
N GLY A 267 -31.50 -25.32 82.95
CA GLY A 267 -32.80 -25.30 82.24
C GLY A 267 -32.77 -25.96 80.85
N CYS A 268 -33.43 -27.08 80.58
CA CYS A 268 -34.80 -27.41 80.96
C CYS A 268 -34.95 -28.90 81.33
N LEU A 269 -35.63 -29.13 82.45
CA LEU A 269 -36.09 -30.41 82.92
C LEU A 269 -37.63 -30.35 82.91
N ASN A 270 -38.29 -30.73 81.81
CA ASN A 270 -39.64 -31.29 81.89
C ASN A 270 -40.09 -31.99 80.59
N LYS A 271 -40.34 -33.29 80.74
CA LYS A 271 -41.32 -34.13 80.04
C LYS A 271 -41.25 -34.34 78.50
N ARG A 272 -40.88 -35.59 78.18
CA ARG A 272 -41.79 -36.65 77.69
C ARG A 272 -41.76 -36.97 76.19
N CYS A 273 -41.08 -38.10 75.93
CA CYS A 273 -41.46 -39.26 75.09
C CYS A 273 -41.50 -39.19 73.56
N LEU A 274 -40.90 -40.26 73.02
CA LEU A 274 -41.33 -41.15 71.92
C LEU A 274 -40.98 -40.77 70.46
N ASN A 275 -40.09 -41.61 69.94
CA ASN A 275 -40.17 -42.38 68.69
C ASN A 275 -39.91 -41.75 67.30
N ASN A 276 -39.12 -42.54 66.57
CA ASN A 276 -39.09 -42.83 65.12
C ASN A 276 -38.63 -41.68 64.21
N GLU A 277 -37.53 -41.83 63.48
CA GLU A 277 -37.32 -42.67 62.27
C GLU A 277 -37.99 -42.04 61.02
N GLU A 278 -37.26 -42.14 59.90
CA GLU A 278 -37.69 -41.92 58.50
C GLU A 278 -37.29 -40.59 57.81
N GLN A 279 -36.20 -40.69 57.05
CA GLN A 279 -36.13 -40.54 55.58
C GLN A 279 -36.83 -39.33 54.93
N LEU A 280 -36.06 -38.48 54.22
CA LEU A 280 -36.47 -38.05 52.87
C LEU A 280 -35.30 -37.56 52.02
N ARG A 281 -35.36 -38.02 50.78
CA ARG A 281 -34.47 -37.85 49.63
C ARG A 281 -34.94 -36.65 48.80
N GLU A 282 -34.08 -36.21 47.87
CA GLU A 282 -34.46 -35.57 46.58
C GLU A 282 -35.04 -34.13 46.64
N THR A 283 -34.77 -33.18 45.74
CA THR A 283 -34.05 -33.07 44.44
C THR A 283 -33.85 -31.53 44.23
N GLU A 284 -32.71 -31.04 43.74
CA GLU A 284 -32.44 -30.64 42.33
C GLU A 284 -33.30 -29.47 41.78
N VAL A 285 -32.66 -28.36 41.34
CA VAL A 285 -32.96 -27.54 40.12
C VAL A 285 -31.69 -26.72 39.76
N VAL A 286 -30.95 -27.00 38.67
CA VAL A 286 -30.97 -26.45 37.27
C VAL A 286 -30.71 -24.91 37.20
N TYR A 287 -29.70 -24.37 36.49
CA TYR A 287 -29.63 -24.05 35.04
C TYR A 287 -28.22 -23.49 34.67
N GLU A 288 -27.52 -23.99 33.62
CA GLU A 288 -27.37 -23.47 32.21
C GLU A 288 -26.23 -22.43 32.08
N GLU A 289 -25.45 -22.24 31.01
CA GLU A 289 -25.55 -22.57 29.58
C GLU A 289 -24.18 -22.28 28.85
N ALA A 290 -24.08 -22.77 27.59
CA ALA A 290 -23.33 -22.28 26.41
C ALA A 290 -21.78 -22.32 26.41
N GLY A 291 -21.07 -22.84 25.39
CA GLY A 291 -21.22 -22.68 23.93
C GLY A 291 -20.24 -21.59 23.47
N GLU A 292 -19.47 -21.63 22.38
CA GLU A 292 -19.32 -22.48 21.20
C GLU A 292 -17.97 -22.10 20.52
N ALA A 293 -17.62 -22.83 19.46
CA ALA A 293 -16.35 -22.84 18.74
C ALA A 293 -15.98 -21.57 17.92
N GLU A 294 -14.70 -21.47 17.54
CA GLU A 294 -14.28 -20.63 16.42
C GLU A 294 -13.23 -21.35 15.56
N ALA A 295 -13.44 -21.28 14.24
CA ALA A 295 -12.66 -21.91 13.18
C ALA A 295 -11.53 -20.97 12.71
N THR A 296 -10.34 -21.52 12.47
CA THR A 296 -9.22 -20.82 11.86
C THR A 296 -9.12 -21.15 10.37
N GLY A 297 -9.15 -20.10 9.54
CA GLY A 297 -8.76 -20.15 8.13
C GLY A 297 -7.69 -19.09 7.88
N GLU A 298 -6.45 -19.52 7.63
CA GLU A 298 -5.37 -18.66 7.15
C GLU A 298 -5.26 -18.77 5.63
N THR A 299 -5.27 -17.62 4.94
CA THR A 299 -4.93 -17.49 3.52
C THR A 299 -3.57 -16.80 3.42
N GLN A 300 -2.60 -17.49 2.85
CA GLN A 300 -1.23 -17.03 2.65
C GLN A 300 -1.11 -16.44 1.23
N SER A 301 -0.69 -15.18 1.11
CA SER A 301 -0.47 -14.51 -0.19
C SER A 301 1.01 -14.25 -0.40
N ILE A 302 1.59 -14.93 -1.39
CA ILE A 302 2.95 -14.78 -1.88
C ILE A 302 2.93 -13.77 -3.04
N CYS A 303 3.82 -12.78 -3.04
CA CYS A 303 4.10 -11.96 -4.21
C CYS A 303 5.11 -12.71 -5.10
N GLU A 304 4.61 -13.48 -6.07
CA GLU A 304 5.46 -13.97 -7.17
C GLU A 304 5.59 -12.90 -8.24
N LEU A 305 6.85 -12.67 -8.60
CA LEU A 305 7.30 -11.86 -9.73
C LEU A 305 6.80 -12.55 -11.01
N SER A 306 5.96 -11.89 -11.81
CA SER A 306 5.56 -12.45 -13.10
C SER A 306 6.74 -12.42 -14.06
N GLU A 307 7.45 -13.55 -14.19
CA GLU A 307 8.22 -13.91 -15.37
C GLU A 307 7.27 -14.00 -16.56
N TRP A 308 7.39 -13.08 -17.51
CA TRP A 308 6.77 -13.24 -18.81
C TRP A 308 7.66 -14.18 -19.63
N ASN A 309 7.23 -15.44 -19.70
CA ASN A 309 7.71 -16.38 -20.71
C ASN A 309 7.40 -15.84 -22.11
N GLU A 310 8.42 -15.86 -22.96
CA GLU A 310 8.31 -15.80 -24.40
C GLU A 310 7.28 -16.83 -24.90
N PHE A 311 6.34 -16.40 -25.73
CA PHE A 311 5.64 -17.30 -26.64
C PHE A 311 5.69 -16.69 -28.04
N SER A 312 6.72 -17.10 -28.78
CA SER A 312 6.81 -16.99 -30.23
C SER A 312 6.09 -18.17 -30.89
N ASP A 313 5.39 -17.82 -31.97
CA ASP A 313 4.94 -18.61 -33.12
C ASP A 313 3.90 -19.74 -32.98
N SER A 314 2.79 -19.59 -33.73
CA SER A 314 2.53 -20.49 -34.87
C SER A 314 1.40 -19.98 -35.78
N GLU A 315 1.63 -20.18 -37.07
CA GLU A 315 0.80 -19.99 -38.26
C GLU A 315 -0.61 -20.63 -38.15
N VAL A 316 -1.62 -20.00 -38.76
CA VAL A 316 -2.47 -20.47 -39.89
C VAL A 316 -3.32 -19.31 -40.41
#